data_AF-A0A7X9P6Q7-F1
#
_entry.id   AF-A0A7X9P6Q7-F1
#
_cell.length_a   1.000
_cell.length_b   1.000
_cell.length_c   1.000
_cell.angle_alpha   90.00
_cell.angle_beta   90.00
_cell.angle_gamma   90.00
#
_symmetry.space_group_name_H-M   'P 1'
#
loop_
_entity.id
_entity.type
_entity.pdbx_description
1 polymer ?
#
loop_
_entity_poly.entity_id
_entity_poly.type
_entity_poly.pdbx_seq_one_letter_code
_entity_poly.pdbx_strand_id
1 'polypeptide(L)'
;MTGRIDPTIRRGSAGGDGGGGRRVPLVPRRRPGRARGFTMIEVMMAVVVFAAAAAGLLAFQEALMRSNSSANDVTSATYIAEFWLEQGRAESLLWNVDGTDLTPARTPLLAPLGLNVGTAGFATGWLALPMMGTRPAGAPLNRYLETWPGPAGETRDYAEFCVQYRLAVLVPNEIVRVEVRVMWFKQGLRPAGSTGTSAWTCPAAGMLLGADPDTRNVHTVQIASTIWRNQVTR
;
A
#
# COMPACT_ATOMS: atom_id res chain seq x y z
N MET A 1 -31.92 -0.66 1.60
CA MET A 1 -31.65 -0.07 2.93
C MET A 1 -30.62 1.04 2.73
N THR A 2 -31.11 2.27 2.58
CA THR A 2 -30.32 3.47 2.25
C THR A 2 -30.26 4.36 3.49
N GLY A 3 -29.12 4.36 4.19
CA GLY A 3 -28.88 5.17 5.37
C GLY A 3 -28.49 6.60 4.99
N ARG A 4 -29.38 7.54 5.29
CA ARG A 4 -29.19 8.99 5.17
C ARG A 4 -28.36 9.47 6.37
N ILE A 5 -27.17 10.00 6.13
CA ILE A 5 -26.34 10.60 7.19
C ILE A 5 -26.60 12.11 7.20
N ASP A 6 -27.07 12.60 8.34
CA ASP A 6 -27.45 13.97 8.66
C ASP A 6 -26.24 14.71 9.28
N PRO A 7 -25.74 15.82 8.72
CA PRO A 7 -24.70 16.61 9.36
C PRO A 7 -25.32 17.68 10.26
N THR A 8 -25.60 17.34 11.52
CA THR A 8 -25.95 18.32 12.57
C THR A 8 -24.86 18.39 13.63
N ILE A 9 -23.80 19.19 13.38
CA ILE A 9 -22.85 19.55 14.44
C ILE A 9 -22.91 21.06 14.70
N ARG A 10 -23.78 21.36 15.67
CA ARG A 10 -23.73 22.37 16.73
C ARG A 10 -23.01 23.69 16.46
N ARG A 11 -23.84 24.71 16.23
CA ARG A 11 -23.66 26.09 16.73
C ARG A 11 -23.45 26.07 18.25
N GLY A 12 -22.24 26.40 18.69
CA GLY A 12 -21.96 26.84 20.06
C GLY A 12 -22.22 28.33 20.17
N SER A 13 -23.26 28.68 20.91
CA SER A 13 -23.72 30.03 21.22
C SER A 13 -23.15 30.51 22.56
N ALA A 14 -22.83 31.81 22.60
CA ALA A 14 -22.97 32.74 23.71
C ALA A 14 -22.44 32.38 25.11
N GLY A 15 -21.37 33.09 25.48
CA GLY A 15 -20.98 33.46 26.84
C GLY A 15 -19.73 34.33 26.71
N GLY A 16 -19.57 35.48 27.35
CA GLY A 16 -20.34 36.19 28.34
C GLY A 16 -19.64 37.54 28.53
N ASP A 17 -20.42 38.51 28.95
CA ASP A 17 -20.09 39.91 29.14
C ASP A 17 -18.92 40.12 30.13
N GLY A 18 -18.10 41.14 29.86
CA GLY A 18 -16.87 41.41 30.60
C GLY A 18 -16.30 42.76 30.23
N GLY A 19 -17.05 43.82 30.58
CA GLY A 19 -16.69 45.22 30.40
C GLY A 19 -15.34 45.58 31.01
N GLY A 20 -14.30 45.55 30.18
CA GLY A 20 -13.04 46.24 30.41
C GLY A 20 -12.85 47.22 29.27
N GLY A 21 -12.89 48.51 29.57
CA GLY A 21 -12.67 49.61 28.62
C GLY A 21 -11.28 49.54 27.98
N ARG A 22 -11.13 48.64 27.00
CA ARG A 22 -10.00 48.59 26.09
C ARG A 22 -10.15 49.79 25.18
N ARG A 23 -9.41 50.84 25.50
CA ARG A 23 -9.09 51.91 24.54
C ARG A 23 -8.52 51.20 23.31
N VAL A 24 -9.37 51.00 22.30
CA VAL A 24 -8.92 50.51 21.00
C VAL A 24 -7.87 51.52 20.56
N PRO A 25 -6.59 51.13 20.44
CA PRO A 25 -5.58 52.03 19.93
C PRO A 25 -6.11 52.47 18.57
N LEU A 26 -6.36 53.79 18.42
CA LEU A 26 -6.75 54.38 17.16
C LEU A 26 -5.70 53.92 16.15
N VAL A 27 -6.08 52.95 15.32
CA VAL A 27 -5.23 52.46 14.25
C VAL A 27 -4.92 53.69 13.42
N PRO A 28 -3.67 54.15 13.36
CA PRO A 28 -3.33 55.38 12.66
C PRO A 28 -3.84 55.22 11.24
N ARG A 29 -4.82 56.06 10.89
CA ARG A 29 -5.47 56.08 9.59
C ARG A 29 -4.37 56.41 8.59
N ARG A 30 -3.84 55.37 7.93
CA ARG A 30 -2.79 55.52 6.90
C ARG A 30 -3.32 56.54 5.92
N ARG A 31 -2.68 57.71 5.88
CA ARG A 31 -2.93 58.70 4.82
C ARG A 31 -2.75 57.94 3.51
N PRO A 32 -3.69 58.02 2.55
CA PRO A 32 -3.51 57.39 1.26
C PRO A 32 -2.23 57.98 0.67
N GLY A 33 -1.16 57.17 0.68
CA GLY A 33 0.10 57.57 0.09
C GLY A 33 -0.19 57.93 -1.36
N ARG A 34 0.30 59.09 -1.81
CA ARG A 34 0.21 59.52 -3.22
C ARG A 34 0.51 58.31 -4.10
N ALA A 35 -0.47 57.89 -4.91
CA ALA A 35 -0.33 56.80 -5.85
C ALA A 35 0.80 57.17 -6.81
N ARG A 36 2.01 56.67 -6.53
CA ARG A 36 3.13 56.75 -7.45
C ARG A 36 2.87 55.71 -8.52
N GLY A 37 2.79 56.15 -9.78
CA GLY A 37 2.71 55.24 -10.91
C GLY A 37 3.92 54.31 -10.93
N PHE A 38 3.70 53.04 -11.28
CA PHE A 38 4.78 52.08 -11.45
C PHE A 38 5.65 52.48 -12.64
N THR A 39 6.96 52.45 -12.45
CA THR A 39 7.91 52.66 -13.55
C THR A 39 8.00 51.41 -14.42
N MET A 40 8.27 51.55 -15.72
CA MET A 40 8.45 50.41 -16.63
C MET A 40 9.46 49.39 -16.09
N ILE A 41 10.56 49.86 -15.49
CA ILE A 41 11.62 49.00 -14.95
C ILE A 41 11.13 48.15 -13.76
N GLU A 42 10.25 48.70 -12.93
CA GLU A 42 9.68 48.00 -11.77
C GLU A 42 8.76 46.86 -12.22
N VAL A 43 7.97 47.08 -13.27
CA VAL A 43 7.13 46.05 -13.87
C VAL A 43 7.99 44.94 -14.48
N MET A 44 9.05 45.29 -15.20
CA MET A 44 9.95 44.28 -15.77
C MET A 44 10.63 43.43 -14.68
N MET A 45 11.09 44.04 -13.59
CA MET A 45 11.66 43.30 -12.45
C MET A 45 10.61 42.39 -11.79
N ALA A 46 9.38 42.87 -11.59
CA ALA A 46 8.31 42.06 -11.02
C ALA A 46 7.97 40.84 -11.88
N VAL A 47 7.93 41.00 -13.20
CA VAL A 47 7.68 39.89 -14.14
C VAL A 47 8.80 38.85 -14.08
N VAL A 48 10.06 39.27 -14.00
CA VAL A 48 11.20 38.33 -13.88
C VAL A 48 11.14 37.55 -12.57
N VAL A 49 10.90 38.22 -11.44
CA VAL A 49 10.77 37.55 -10.13
C VAL A 49 9.56 36.61 -10.12
N PHE A 50 8.44 37.02 -10.71
CA PHE A 50 7.25 36.18 -10.84
C PHE A 50 7.55 34.92 -11.67
N ALA A 51 8.23 35.06 -12.81
CA ALA A 51 8.60 33.93 -13.65
C ALA A 51 9.51 32.93 -12.91
N ALA A 52 10.50 33.43 -12.17
CA ALA A 52 11.37 32.57 -11.34
C ALA A 52 10.59 31.85 -10.23
N ALA A 53 9.67 32.55 -9.54
CA ALA A 53 8.82 31.96 -8.51
C ALA A 53 7.86 30.90 -9.09
N ALA A 54 7.27 31.16 -10.26
CA ALA A 54 6.40 30.21 -10.95
C ALA A 54 7.15 28.93 -11.34
N ALA A 55 8.37 29.05 -11.87
CA ALA A 55 9.22 27.91 -12.19
C ALA A 55 9.56 27.06 -10.94
N GLY A 56 9.89 27.73 -9.82
CA GLY A 56 10.12 27.05 -8.55
C GLY A 56 8.89 26.29 -8.02
N LEU A 57 7.71 26.89 -8.14
CA LEU A 57 6.45 26.25 -7.72
C LEU A 57 6.11 25.02 -8.57
N LEU A 58 6.34 25.07 -9.89
CA LEU A 58 6.09 23.93 -10.78
C LEU A 58 6.99 22.75 -10.42
N ALA A 59 8.29 22.98 -10.20
CA ALA A 59 9.22 21.94 -9.78
C ALA A 59 8.80 21.31 -8.43
N PHE A 60 8.27 22.11 -7.50
CA PHE A 60 7.76 21.62 -6.22
C PHE A 60 6.49 20.77 -6.39
N GLN A 61 5.57 21.16 -7.29
CA GLN A 61 4.36 20.39 -7.57
C GLN A 61 4.69 19.00 -8.13
N GLU A 62 5.65 18.91 -9.05
CA GLU A 62 6.11 17.61 -9.57
C GLU A 62 6.69 16.72 -8.47
N ALA A 63 7.53 17.28 -7.60
CA ALA A 63 8.12 16.56 -6.49
C ALA A 63 7.05 16.03 -5.52
N LEU A 64 6.03 16.84 -5.20
CA LEU A 64 4.91 16.41 -4.36
C LEU A 64 4.08 15.31 -5.00
N MET A 65 3.80 15.39 -6.31
CA MET A 65 3.04 14.34 -7.00
C MET A 65 3.78 13.00 -6.97
N ARG A 66 5.10 12.99 -7.20
CA ARG A 66 5.93 11.78 -7.09
C ARG A 66 5.94 11.22 -5.67
N SER A 67 6.09 12.09 -4.67
CA SER A 67 6.06 11.68 -3.26
C SER A 67 4.71 11.06 -2.87
N ASN A 68 3.60 11.67 -3.30
CA ASN A 68 2.26 11.17 -2.99
C ASN A 68 2.00 9.82 -3.67
N SER A 69 2.44 9.66 -4.93
CA SER A 69 2.34 8.37 -5.62
C SER A 69 3.10 7.28 -4.89
N SER A 70 4.35 7.54 -4.48
CA SER A 70 5.14 6.55 -3.73
C SER A 70 4.51 6.17 -2.39
N ALA A 71 3.92 7.15 -1.67
CA ALA A 71 3.22 6.88 -0.42
C ALA A 71 1.96 6.00 -0.63
N ASN A 72 1.23 6.23 -1.73
CA ASN A 72 0.09 5.38 -2.11
C ASN A 72 0.54 3.96 -2.41
N ASP A 73 1.66 3.77 -3.11
CA ASP A 73 2.18 2.43 -3.44
C ASP A 73 2.54 1.66 -2.16
N VAL A 74 3.21 2.29 -1.19
CA VAL A 74 3.55 1.69 0.12
C VAL A 74 2.29 1.33 0.91
N THR A 75 1.30 2.23 0.95
CA THR A 75 0.03 1.99 1.65
C THR A 75 -0.70 0.79 1.04
N SER A 76 -0.73 0.71 -0.28
CA SER A 76 -1.37 -0.38 -1.03
C SER A 76 -0.66 -1.71 -0.80
N ALA A 77 0.67 -1.71 -0.84
CA ALA A 77 1.47 -2.89 -0.55
C ALA A 77 1.27 -3.38 0.89
N THR A 78 1.17 -2.47 1.85
CA THR A 78 0.92 -2.81 3.27
C THR A 78 -0.46 -3.45 3.43
N TYR A 79 -1.50 -2.87 2.83
CA TYR A 79 -2.84 -3.42 2.85
C TYR A 79 -2.94 -4.82 2.21
N ILE A 80 -2.25 -5.04 1.09
CA ILE A 80 -2.15 -6.36 0.45
C ILE A 80 -1.46 -7.38 1.39
N ALA A 81 -0.38 -6.97 2.05
CA ALA A 81 0.34 -7.84 2.97
C ALA A 81 -0.53 -8.21 4.18
N GLU A 82 -1.23 -7.25 4.77
CA GLU A 82 -2.17 -7.46 5.87
C GLU A 82 -3.32 -8.38 5.47
N PHE A 83 -3.90 -8.18 4.28
CA PHE A 83 -4.96 -9.05 3.76
C PHE A 83 -4.53 -10.52 3.73
N TRP A 84 -3.34 -10.82 3.21
CA TRP A 84 -2.85 -12.20 3.15
C TRP A 84 -2.51 -12.77 4.53
N LEU A 85 -2.10 -11.94 5.49
CA LEU A 85 -1.94 -12.37 6.87
C LEU A 85 -3.29 -12.70 7.52
N GLU A 86 -4.33 -11.90 7.28
CA GLU A 86 -5.68 -12.21 7.77
C GLU A 86 -6.24 -13.48 7.11
N GLN A 87 -6.00 -13.68 5.81
CA GLN A 87 -6.34 -14.92 5.13
C GLN A 87 -5.62 -16.13 5.78
N GLY A 88 -4.34 -15.99 6.12
CA GLY A 88 -3.60 -17.04 6.83
C GLY A 88 -4.15 -17.34 8.23
N ARG A 89 -4.63 -16.33 8.95
CA ARG A 89 -5.34 -16.51 10.23
C ARG A 89 -6.70 -17.17 10.04
N ALA A 90 -7.43 -16.83 8.98
CA ALA A 90 -8.68 -17.48 8.66
C ALA A 90 -8.47 -18.97 8.33
N GLU A 91 -7.44 -19.29 7.55
CA GLU A 91 -7.06 -20.68 7.25
C GLU A 91 -6.58 -21.45 8.48
N SER A 92 -5.94 -20.80 9.45
CA SER A 92 -5.50 -21.45 10.68
C SER A 92 -6.68 -21.93 11.55
N LEU A 93 -7.88 -21.36 11.38
CA LEU A 93 -9.10 -21.86 12.03
C LEU A 93 -9.52 -23.24 11.51
N LEU A 94 -9.18 -23.55 10.25
CA LEU A 94 -9.44 -24.85 9.63
C LEU A 94 -8.33 -25.88 9.94
N TRP A 95 -7.18 -25.42 10.44
CA TRP A 95 -6.08 -26.29 10.82
C TRP A 95 -6.35 -26.92 12.20
N ASN A 96 -6.81 -28.17 12.19
CA ASN A 96 -7.32 -28.90 13.35
C ASN A 96 -6.51 -30.18 13.70
N VAL A 97 -5.89 -30.87 12.74
CA VAL A 97 -5.26 -32.21 12.88
C VAL A 97 -3.97 -32.24 12.07
N ASP A 98 -2.86 -32.66 12.70
CA ASP A 98 -1.51 -33.09 12.23
C ASP A 98 -1.02 -32.71 10.80
N GLY A 99 -1.55 -31.62 10.22
CA GLY A 99 -1.33 -31.23 8.83
C GLY A 99 -2.22 -31.92 7.78
N THR A 100 -3.07 -32.89 8.13
CA THR A 100 -3.87 -33.63 7.13
C THR A 100 -4.92 -32.77 6.44
N ASP A 101 -5.43 -31.76 7.14
CA ASP A 101 -6.45 -30.85 6.63
C ASP A 101 -5.83 -29.69 5.81
N LEU A 102 -4.50 -29.60 5.78
CA LEU A 102 -3.74 -28.61 5.02
C LEU A 102 -3.70 -28.96 3.53
N THR A 103 -4.85 -28.83 2.88
CA THR A 103 -5.02 -29.17 1.45
C THR A 103 -5.15 -27.91 0.60
N PRO A 104 -4.68 -27.91 -0.67
CA PRO A 104 -4.83 -26.76 -1.57
C PRO A 104 -6.29 -26.28 -1.75
N ALA A 105 -7.27 -27.17 -1.54
CA ALA A 105 -8.69 -26.86 -1.68
C ALA A 105 -9.28 -26.14 -0.46
N ARG A 106 -8.73 -26.34 0.74
CA ARG A 106 -9.28 -25.77 1.99
C ARG A 106 -8.41 -24.66 2.56
N THR A 107 -7.10 -24.84 2.53
CA THR A 107 -6.12 -23.93 3.10
C THR A 107 -5.01 -23.69 2.08
N PRO A 108 -5.29 -22.99 0.97
CA PRO A 108 -4.32 -22.80 -0.11
C PRO A 108 -3.03 -22.12 0.36
N LEU A 109 -3.09 -21.21 1.35
CA LEU A 109 -1.90 -20.58 1.91
C LEU A 109 -1.08 -21.59 2.73
N LEU A 110 -1.71 -22.39 3.58
CA LEU A 110 -1.02 -23.31 4.49
C LEU A 110 -0.71 -24.69 3.88
N ALA A 111 -1.30 -25.03 2.75
CA ALA A 111 -1.11 -26.31 2.04
C ALA A 111 0.36 -26.69 1.80
N PRO A 112 1.30 -25.77 1.51
CA PRO A 112 2.70 -26.12 1.33
C PRO A 112 3.40 -26.67 2.59
N LEU A 113 2.84 -26.44 3.78
CA LEU A 113 3.34 -27.08 5.00
C LEU A 113 2.99 -28.57 5.01
N GLY A 114 1.78 -28.95 4.57
CA GLY A 114 1.31 -30.32 4.49
C GLY A 114 1.72 -31.17 5.71
N LEU A 115 2.28 -32.35 5.46
CA LEU A 115 2.79 -33.26 6.48
C LEU A 115 4.07 -32.77 7.19
N ASN A 116 4.74 -31.74 6.67
CA ASN A 116 5.95 -31.18 7.29
C ASN A 116 5.63 -30.24 8.45
N VAL A 117 4.36 -29.97 8.75
CA VAL A 117 3.97 -29.13 9.89
C VAL A 117 4.35 -29.74 11.26
N GLY A 118 4.60 -31.05 11.31
CA GLY A 118 5.15 -31.76 12.47
C GLY A 118 6.67 -31.67 12.61
N THR A 119 7.37 -31.03 11.67
CA THR A 119 8.83 -30.95 11.66
C THR A 119 9.30 -29.60 12.19
N ALA A 120 9.91 -29.57 13.38
CA ALA A 120 10.43 -28.36 13.98
C ALA A 120 11.46 -27.68 13.05
N GLY A 121 11.34 -26.36 12.86
CA GLY A 121 12.27 -25.59 12.03
C GLY A 121 12.08 -25.75 10.53
N PHE A 122 11.10 -26.52 10.07
CA PHE A 122 10.76 -26.59 8.64
C PHE A 122 10.32 -25.22 8.10
N ALA A 123 10.81 -24.84 6.92
CA ALA A 123 10.40 -23.61 6.24
C ALA A 123 10.25 -23.82 4.73
N THR A 124 9.21 -23.23 4.14
CA THR A 124 8.82 -23.48 2.73
C THR A 124 9.67 -22.72 1.69
N GLY A 125 10.60 -21.88 2.12
CA GLY A 125 11.15 -20.82 1.25
C GLY A 125 10.09 -19.78 0.86
N TRP A 126 10.47 -18.80 0.03
CA TRP A 126 9.57 -17.75 -0.46
C TRP A 126 8.71 -18.24 -1.61
N LEU A 127 7.48 -18.63 -1.34
CA LEU A 127 6.50 -19.04 -2.33
C LEU A 127 5.80 -17.82 -2.94
N ALA A 128 5.52 -17.86 -4.25
CA ALA A 128 4.69 -16.85 -4.89
C ALA A 128 3.21 -17.16 -4.62
N LEU A 129 2.43 -16.13 -4.31
CA LEU A 129 0.97 -16.29 -4.26
C LEU A 129 0.41 -16.30 -5.69
N PRO A 130 -0.59 -17.13 -5.98
CA PRO A 130 -1.34 -16.98 -7.22
C PRO A 130 -1.94 -15.58 -7.22
N MET A 131 -1.45 -14.72 -8.12
CA MET A 131 -1.85 -13.32 -8.17
C MET A 131 -3.38 -13.21 -8.36
N MET A 132 -4.02 -12.44 -7.50
CA MET A 132 -5.43 -12.07 -7.64
C MET A 132 -5.58 -11.09 -8.81
N GLY A 133 -6.37 -11.48 -9.82
CA GLY A 133 -6.87 -10.61 -10.90
C GLY A 133 -5.84 -9.98 -11.86
N THR A 134 -6.15 -9.92 -13.15
CA THR A 134 -5.62 -8.85 -14.01
C THR A 134 -6.36 -7.56 -13.65
N ARG A 135 -5.63 -6.44 -13.53
CA ARG A 135 -6.25 -5.12 -13.47
C ARG A 135 -6.62 -4.71 -14.89
N PRO A 136 -7.90 -4.53 -15.26
CA PRO A 136 -8.21 -3.79 -16.47
C PRO A 136 -7.66 -2.36 -16.30
N ALA A 137 -6.92 -1.87 -17.28
CA ALA A 137 -6.34 -0.54 -17.25
C ALA A 137 -7.41 0.50 -16.84
N GLY A 138 -7.16 1.24 -15.75
CA GLY A 138 -8.10 2.24 -15.22
C GLY A 138 -9.03 1.76 -14.09
N ALA A 139 -8.99 0.50 -13.66
CA ALA A 139 -9.79 0.06 -12.50
C ALA A 139 -9.29 0.70 -11.19
N PRO A 140 -10.19 1.07 -10.26
CA PRO A 140 -9.83 1.56 -8.94
C PRO A 140 -9.13 0.46 -8.11
N LEU A 141 -8.22 0.89 -7.23
CA LEU A 141 -7.39 0.01 -6.41
C LEU A 141 -8.21 -0.92 -5.49
N ASN A 142 -9.44 -0.54 -5.13
CA ASN A 142 -10.28 -1.36 -4.25
C ASN A 142 -10.70 -2.71 -4.88
N ARG A 143 -10.55 -2.87 -6.20
CA ARG A 143 -10.97 -4.08 -6.91
C ARG A 143 -9.95 -5.21 -6.87
N TYR A 144 -8.74 -4.98 -6.34
CA TYR A 144 -7.69 -6.01 -6.22
C TYR A 144 -8.09 -7.15 -5.26
N LEU A 145 -9.04 -6.92 -4.34
CA LEU A 145 -9.48 -7.92 -3.36
C LEU A 145 -10.76 -8.66 -3.74
N GLU A 146 -11.55 -8.15 -4.70
CA GLU A 146 -12.86 -8.73 -5.02
C GLU A 146 -12.77 -9.91 -6.00
N THR A 147 -11.67 -10.05 -6.74
CA THR A 147 -11.48 -11.15 -7.70
C THR A 147 -10.62 -12.28 -7.13
N TRP A 148 -11.25 -13.03 -6.22
CA TRP A 148 -10.95 -14.44 -5.93
C TRP A 148 -10.73 -15.23 -7.24
N PRO A 149 -9.82 -16.21 -7.32
CA PRO A 149 -9.26 -16.69 -8.58
C PRO A 149 -10.32 -17.25 -9.53
N GLY A 150 -10.27 -16.76 -10.78
CA GLY A 150 -10.77 -17.52 -11.92
C GLY A 150 -9.89 -18.75 -12.14
N PRO A 151 -10.40 -19.76 -12.86
CA PRO A 151 -9.74 -21.05 -13.05
C PRO A 151 -8.30 -20.92 -13.58
N ALA A 152 -7.44 -21.85 -13.17
CA ALA A 152 -6.05 -21.94 -13.61
C ALA A 152 -5.96 -22.00 -15.15
N GLY A 153 -5.25 -21.05 -15.77
CA GLY A 153 -5.02 -21.05 -17.22
C GLY A 153 -5.04 -19.69 -17.90
N GLU A 154 -5.55 -18.64 -17.24
CA GLU A 154 -5.46 -17.28 -17.79
C GLU A 154 -4.08 -16.68 -17.56
N THR A 155 -3.36 -16.40 -18.65
CA THR A 155 -2.18 -15.54 -18.64
C THR A 155 -2.60 -14.13 -18.20
N ARG A 156 -2.21 -13.76 -16.98
CA ARG A 156 -2.56 -12.47 -16.38
C ARG A 156 -1.43 -11.48 -16.59
N ASP A 157 -1.59 -10.61 -17.57
CA ASP A 157 -0.70 -9.49 -17.80
C ASP A 157 -0.95 -8.40 -16.74
N TYR A 158 0.10 -8.04 -16.00
CA TYR A 158 0.24 -6.85 -15.14
C TYR A 158 -0.34 -6.91 -13.72
N ALA A 159 0.34 -7.64 -12.83
CA ALA A 159 0.29 -7.27 -11.41
C ALA A 159 1.36 -6.19 -11.14
N GLU A 160 0.92 -5.01 -10.70
CA GLU A 160 1.78 -3.91 -10.22
C GLU A 160 2.56 -4.32 -8.96
N PHE A 161 2.01 -5.27 -8.20
CA PHE A 161 2.58 -5.84 -6.99
C PHE A 161 2.77 -7.35 -7.13
N CYS A 162 3.93 -7.86 -6.73
CA CYS A 162 4.16 -9.29 -6.51
C CYS A 162 4.06 -9.58 -5.03
N VAL A 163 3.28 -10.59 -4.67
CA VAL A 163 3.20 -11.05 -3.29
C VAL A 163 3.89 -12.41 -3.20
N GLN A 164 4.84 -12.49 -2.29
CA GLN A 164 5.47 -13.72 -1.87
C GLN A 164 5.18 -13.95 -0.40
N TYR A 165 5.17 -15.22 0.01
CA TYR A 165 5.01 -15.60 1.41
C TYR A 165 5.97 -16.73 1.76
N ARG A 166 6.34 -16.81 3.03
CA ARG A 166 7.14 -17.89 3.59
C ARG A 166 6.47 -18.37 4.85
N LEU A 167 6.40 -19.69 4.99
CA LEU A 167 5.94 -20.34 6.21
C LEU A 167 7.14 -20.95 6.92
N ALA A 168 7.19 -20.83 8.24
CA ALA A 168 8.20 -21.46 9.08
C ALA A 168 7.55 -22.05 10.33
N VAL A 169 7.73 -23.35 10.56
CA VAL A 169 7.23 -24.05 11.75
C VAL A 169 8.10 -23.68 12.93
N LEU A 170 7.53 -22.96 13.90
CA LEU A 170 8.20 -22.59 15.14
C LEU A 170 8.08 -23.70 16.18
N VAL A 171 6.85 -24.23 16.34
CA VAL A 171 6.55 -25.35 17.23
C VAL A 171 5.77 -26.38 16.42
N PRO A 172 6.25 -27.64 16.36
CA PRO A 172 5.57 -28.73 15.65
C PRO A 172 4.08 -28.79 15.97
N ASN A 173 3.25 -28.84 14.93
CA ASN A 173 1.79 -28.98 15.05
C ASN A 173 1.07 -27.92 15.90
N GLU A 174 1.69 -26.77 16.20
CA GLU A 174 1.11 -25.76 17.10
C GLU A 174 1.26 -24.33 16.59
N ILE A 175 2.49 -23.91 16.25
CA ILE A 175 2.80 -22.52 15.90
C ILE A 175 3.54 -22.47 14.57
N VAL A 176 3.00 -21.68 13.65
CA VAL A 176 3.63 -21.36 12.37
C VAL A 176 3.84 -19.85 12.28
N ARG A 177 5.03 -19.44 11.84
CA ARG A 177 5.30 -18.08 11.42
C ARG A 177 4.98 -17.92 9.94
N VAL A 178 4.13 -16.96 9.62
CA VAL A 178 3.81 -16.53 8.26
C VAL A 178 4.52 -15.21 8.01
N GLU A 179 5.35 -15.15 6.99
CA GLU A 179 5.97 -13.93 6.51
C GLU A 179 5.39 -13.63 5.13
N VAL A 180 4.92 -12.40 4.91
CA VAL A 180 4.42 -11.93 3.62
C VAL A 180 5.29 -10.78 3.17
N ARG A 181 5.73 -10.81 1.92
CA ARG A 181 6.50 -9.76 1.27
C ARG A 181 5.77 -9.32 0.02
N VAL A 182 5.57 -8.03 -0.12
CA VAL A 182 5.02 -7.39 -1.32
C VAL A 182 6.13 -6.60 -2.00
N MET A 183 6.29 -6.78 -3.29
CA MET A 183 7.33 -6.16 -4.10
C MET A 183 6.73 -5.46 -5.31
N TRP A 184 7.26 -4.29 -5.68
CA TRP A 184 6.86 -3.56 -6.87
C TRP A 184 8.05 -2.77 -7.43
N PHE A 185 8.01 -2.41 -8.72
CA PHE A 185 9.10 -1.67 -9.35
C PHE A 185 9.14 -0.21 -8.93
N LYS A 186 10.34 0.35 -8.90
CA LYS A 186 10.55 1.80 -8.88
C LYS A 186 9.98 2.46 -10.14
N GLN A 187 9.39 3.64 -9.98
CA GLN A 187 8.84 4.40 -11.10
C GLN A 187 9.91 4.68 -12.16
N GLY A 188 9.58 4.47 -13.44
CA GLY A 188 10.49 4.70 -14.57
C GLY A 188 11.52 3.60 -14.84
N LEU A 189 11.61 2.57 -13.98
CA LEU A 189 12.54 1.44 -14.14
C LEU A 189 11.85 0.14 -14.58
N ARG A 190 10.63 0.26 -15.12
CA ARG A 190 9.91 -0.90 -15.66
C ARG A 190 10.66 -1.43 -16.89
N PRO A 191 11.01 -2.73 -16.96
CA PRO A 191 11.74 -3.27 -18.09
C PRO A 191 11.01 -2.99 -19.41
N ALA A 192 11.61 -2.13 -20.25
CA ALA A 192 11.11 -1.85 -21.59
C ALA A 192 11.45 -3.04 -22.49
N GLY A 193 10.60 -4.06 -22.52
CA GLY A 193 10.90 -5.25 -23.32
C GLY A 193 9.89 -6.40 -23.33
N SER A 194 8.87 -6.42 -22.46
CA SER A 194 7.86 -7.47 -22.52
C SER A 194 6.75 -7.15 -23.53
N THR A 195 7.09 -6.91 -24.80
CA THR A 195 6.12 -6.78 -25.91
C THR A 195 5.53 -8.12 -26.36
N GLY A 196 5.85 -9.22 -25.67
CA GLY A 196 5.10 -10.47 -25.74
C GLY A 196 5.10 -11.13 -24.37
N THR A 197 3.91 -11.39 -23.81
CA THR A 197 3.47 -12.38 -22.78
C THR A 197 4.38 -12.76 -21.60
N SER A 198 5.58 -12.20 -21.51
CA SER A 198 6.47 -12.22 -20.35
C SER A 198 5.99 -11.12 -19.43
N ALA A 199 4.72 -11.24 -19.01
CA ALA A 199 4.22 -10.64 -17.79
C ALA A 199 5.30 -10.81 -16.74
N TRP A 200 5.56 -9.78 -15.96
CA TRP A 200 6.43 -9.91 -14.80
C TRP A 200 5.85 -11.01 -13.92
N THR A 201 6.42 -12.19 -14.05
CA THR A 201 6.07 -13.34 -13.23
C THR A 201 6.72 -13.05 -11.90
N CYS A 202 5.93 -13.08 -10.83
CA CYS A 202 6.48 -13.18 -9.48
C CYS A 202 7.60 -14.23 -9.55
N PRO A 203 8.88 -13.86 -9.35
CA PRO A 203 9.95 -14.82 -9.51
C PRO A 203 9.64 -15.99 -8.59
N ALA A 204 9.58 -17.19 -9.17
CA ALA A 204 9.27 -18.39 -8.42
C ALA A 204 10.29 -18.56 -7.28
N ALA A 205 9.82 -19.14 -6.18
CA ALA A 205 10.62 -19.51 -5.03
C ALA A 205 11.94 -20.16 -5.46
N GLY A 206 13.08 -19.53 -5.13
CA GLY A 206 14.41 -20.09 -5.39
C GLY A 206 15.16 -19.52 -6.59
N MET A 207 14.52 -18.77 -7.50
CA MET A 207 15.26 -18.10 -8.59
C MET A 207 16.06 -16.87 -8.09
N LEU A 208 15.71 -16.33 -6.91
CA LEU A 208 16.35 -15.18 -6.27
C LEU A 208 17.72 -15.46 -5.64
N LEU A 209 18.17 -16.72 -5.56
CA LEU A 209 19.48 -17.06 -4.96
C LEU A 209 20.59 -17.29 -6.00
N GLY A 210 20.30 -17.22 -7.30
CA GLY A 210 21.30 -17.45 -8.36
C GLY A 210 21.12 -16.66 -9.66
N ALA A 211 19.93 -16.13 -9.94
CA ALA A 211 19.66 -15.25 -11.09
C ALA A 211 18.86 -14.04 -10.58
N ASP A 212 19.55 -13.12 -9.91
CA ASP A 212 19.02 -11.93 -9.26
C ASP A 212 18.18 -11.08 -10.25
N PRO A 213 16.83 -11.04 -10.16
CA PRO A 213 16.04 -10.05 -10.84
C PRO A 213 16.25 -8.73 -10.08
N ASP A 214 17.38 -8.09 -10.36
CA ASP A 214 17.81 -6.77 -9.90
C ASP A 214 16.99 -6.21 -8.73
N THR A 215 17.18 -6.80 -7.54
CA THR A 215 16.49 -6.39 -6.30
C THR A 215 16.72 -4.90 -5.98
N ARG A 216 17.69 -4.25 -6.63
CA ARG A 216 17.96 -2.82 -6.53
C ARG A 216 16.85 -1.95 -7.11
N ASN A 217 16.06 -2.47 -8.04
CA ASN A 217 15.03 -1.71 -8.76
C ASN A 217 13.61 -1.94 -8.25
N VAL A 218 13.46 -2.70 -7.16
CA VAL A 218 12.16 -2.94 -6.53
C VAL A 218 12.10 -2.30 -5.16
N HIS A 219 10.91 -1.83 -4.81
CA HIS A 219 10.52 -1.55 -3.44
C HIS A 219 9.93 -2.83 -2.84
N THR A 220 10.13 -3.00 -1.53
CA THR A 220 9.62 -4.17 -0.81
C THR A 220 9.02 -3.74 0.51
N VAL A 221 7.85 -4.27 0.85
CA VAL A 221 7.26 -4.25 2.19
C VAL A 221 7.19 -5.68 2.69
N GLN A 222 7.63 -5.93 3.92
CA GLN A 222 7.60 -7.25 4.53
C GLN A 222 6.95 -7.17 5.90
N ILE A 223 5.96 -8.02 6.14
CA ILE A 223 5.25 -8.14 7.41
C ILE A 223 5.27 -9.61 7.83
N ALA A 224 5.35 -9.88 9.12
CA ALA A 224 5.32 -11.24 9.65
C ALA A 224 4.30 -11.34 10.79
N SER A 225 3.62 -12.48 10.87
CA SER A 225 2.73 -12.83 11.98
C SER A 225 2.95 -14.29 12.36
N THR A 226 2.71 -14.62 13.61
CA THR A 226 2.55 -16.00 14.04
C THR A 226 1.08 -16.37 14.02
N ILE A 227 0.78 -17.58 13.58
CA ILE A 227 -0.56 -18.19 13.62
C ILE A 227 -0.49 -19.43 14.48
N TRP A 228 -1.59 -19.70 15.18
CA TRP A 228 -1.74 -20.83 16.08
C TRP A 228 -2.71 -21.83 15.46
N ARG A 229 -2.44 -23.12 15.69
CA ARG A 229 -3.41 -24.19 15.41
C ARG A 229 -4.70 -23.95 16.20
N ASN A 230 -5.84 -24.26 15.59
CA ASN A 230 -7.11 -24.23 16.28
C ASN A 230 -7.17 -25.32 17.38
N GLN A 231 -7.36 -24.91 18.63
CA GLN A 231 -7.41 -25.82 19.81
C GLN A 231 -8.82 -26.25 20.21
N VAL A 232 -9.87 -25.81 19.49
CA VAL A 232 -11.26 -25.91 19.96
C VAL A 232 -11.83 -27.34 19.91
N THR A 233 -11.15 -28.31 19.30
CA THR A 233 -11.61 -29.71 19.25
C THR A 233 -10.80 -30.62 20.18
N ARG A 234 -11.26 -30.76 21.44
CA ARG A 234 -10.99 -31.93 22.29
C ARG A 234 -12.29 -32.40 22.93
#